data_AF-A0A7C5KLY2-F1
#
_entry.id   AF-A0A7C5KLY2-F1
#
_cell.length_a   1.000
_cell.length_b   1.000
_cell.length_c   1.000
_cell.angle_alpha   90.00
_cell.angle_beta   90.00
_cell.angle_gamma   90.00
#
_symmetry.space_group_name_H-M   'P 1'
#
loop_
_entity.id
_entity.type
_entity.pdbx_description
1 polymer ?
#
loop_
_entity_poly.entity_id
_entity_poly.type
_entity_poly.pdbx_seq_one_letter_code
_entity_poly.pdbx_strand_id
1 'polypeptide(L)'
;MRPYHLALGLLFLFSACGSGVVAGVFAGGRGSGSSGRTGNLRPPSIDISSDNNFAPLRVLQLSQLNLPSDKDVGIRKLRVLNLPERFRNSAGRFRVSLQSDTLGVKVDTLTTASLLAGGASVDLFFQVNPQPFWNKVLAKNLAPRDIDAALTVSVNGEPLAGPIPFHFNRFPRLNLANVFPDPPKTGGKALPVRVDGRSVYNIPVDFLHAKTASELSVEVYQWDRAGGKGKVFFRRLLAPILEFKPRGKDSADIKIAIPGTRFPGIGYLILKDKFGGRSDPAKILYTPTLYGVGPGVSPVRGGALMVLVGEGLVPVDRTKTSVQYLFDEIELSIEKNGKKRMVPPDSILGGRSDDTRVFFFLPPSPDGRPGVSRLILRQFIKQPLSEQSEVVLEPKSGSFLLGPPRYGISQPRFGGLQSLLDSTGFDLKKGNFFRTPSERKGDELAVLLRAGKLAGHGVFL
;
A
#
# COMPACT_ATOMS: atom_id res chain seq x y z
N MET A 1 10.15 4.69 69.91
CA MET A 1 9.01 5.48 69.37
C MET A 1 7.84 4.54 69.16
N ARG A 2 6.66 4.96 69.64
CA ARG A 2 5.46 4.11 69.84
C ARG A 2 4.87 3.58 68.52
N PRO A 3 4.30 2.36 68.50
CA PRO A 3 3.63 1.79 67.34
C PRO A 3 2.14 2.15 67.32
N TYR A 4 1.55 2.27 66.13
CA TYR A 4 0.09 2.22 65.96
C TYR A 4 -0.27 0.95 65.19
N HIS A 5 -0.93 0.05 65.91
CA HIS A 5 -1.82 -0.95 65.35
C HIS A 5 -3.10 -0.27 64.85
N LEU A 6 -3.58 -0.64 63.66
CA LEU A 6 -5.01 -0.81 63.47
C LEU A 6 -5.27 -1.80 62.34
N ALA A 7 -5.80 -2.93 62.76
CA ALA A 7 -6.36 -3.98 61.93
C ALA A 7 -7.73 -3.53 61.39
N LEU A 8 -8.01 -3.81 60.13
CA LEU A 8 -9.38 -4.06 59.70
C LEU A 8 -9.33 -5.12 58.59
N GLY A 9 -9.89 -6.29 58.91
CA GLY A 9 -9.99 -7.40 57.98
C GLY A 9 -11.07 -7.16 56.93
N LEU A 10 -10.83 -7.70 55.74
CA LEU A 10 -11.91 -8.05 54.84
C LEU A 10 -11.58 -9.41 54.21
N LEU A 11 -12.42 -10.39 54.52
CA LEU A 11 -12.43 -11.72 53.91
C LEU A 11 -12.58 -11.61 52.39
N PHE A 12 -11.64 -12.16 51.63
CA PHE A 12 -11.85 -12.56 50.24
C PHE A 12 -11.96 -14.09 50.21
N LEU A 13 -13.20 -14.60 50.29
CA LEU A 13 -13.56 -15.97 49.97
C LEU A 13 -14.36 -15.98 48.67
N PHE A 14 -13.84 -16.71 47.69
CA PHE A 14 -14.52 -17.38 46.58
C PHE A 14 -15.61 -16.61 45.81
N SER A 15 -15.29 -16.21 44.57
CA SER A 15 -16.28 -16.32 43.49
C SER A 15 -15.72 -17.19 42.37
N ALA A 16 -16.40 -18.32 42.21
CA ALA A 16 -16.07 -19.43 41.37
C ALA A 16 -16.56 -19.20 39.93
N CYS A 17 -15.97 -20.00 39.05
CA CYS A 17 -16.43 -20.39 37.73
C CYS A 17 -17.96 -20.51 37.66
N GLY A 18 -18.60 -19.67 36.85
CA GLY A 18 -20.04 -19.69 36.57
C GLY A 18 -20.30 -19.82 35.08
N SER A 19 -20.00 -20.99 34.52
CA SER A 19 -20.55 -21.41 33.23
C SER A 19 -22.07 -21.50 33.36
N GLY A 20 -22.77 -20.48 32.89
CA GLY A 20 -24.23 -20.44 32.84
C GLY A 20 -24.77 -21.46 31.84
N VAL A 21 -25.09 -22.65 32.32
CA VAL A 21 -26.02 -23.56 31.63
C VAL A 21 -27.42 -23.00 31.86
N VAL A 22 -27.96 -22.31 30.86
CA VAL A 22 -29.40 -22.00 30.82
C VAL A 22 -30.12 -23.30 30.45
N ALA A 23 -30.53 -24.04 31.48
CA ALA A 23 -31.49 -25.11 31.34
C ALA A 23 -32.87 -24.49 31.06
N GLY A 24 -33.29 -24.50 29.80
CA GLY A 24 -34.67 -24.21 29.42
C GLY A 24 -35.58 -25.29 30.01
N VAL A 25 -36.36 -24.91 31.02
CA VAL A 25 -37.47 -25.73 31.55
C VAL A 25 -38.55 -25.77 30.48
N PHE A 26 -38.61 -26.84 29.70
CA PHE A 26 -39.81 -27.22 28.98
C PHE A 26 -40.74 -27.94 29.97
N ALA A 27 -41.69 -27.18 30.50
CA ALA A 27 -42.86 -27.72 31.19
C ALA A 27 -43.88 -28.19 30.14
N GLY A 28 -44.25 -29.48 30.18
CA GLY A 28 -45.38 -30.02 29.41
C GLY A 28 -45.42 -31.54 29.38
N GLY A 29 -46.23 -32.15 30.25
CA GLY A 29 -46.73 -33.51 30.08
C GLY A 29 -46.43 -34.49 31.22
N ARG A 30 -47.24 -34.46 32.29
CA ARG A 30 -47.46 -35.64 33.14
C ARG A 30 -48.25 -36.66 32.32
N GLY A 31 -47.64 -37.80 32.02
CA GLY A 31 -48.27 -38.95 31.37
C GLY A 31 -47.51 -40.22 31.72
N SER A 32 -48.19 -41.09 32.47
CA SER A 32 -47.72 -42.35 33.05
C SER A 32 -47.38 -43.41 31.99
N GLY A 33 -46.33 -44.19 32.25
CA GLY A 33 -46.24 -45.62 31.89
C GLY A 33 -45.84 -45.98 30.46
N SER A 34 -44.57 -46.35 30.26
CA SER A 34 -44.14 -47.43 29.36
C SER A 34 -42.62 -47.52 29.34
N SER A 35 -42.08 -48.55 29.98
CA SER A 35 -40.69 -49.02 29.85
C SER A 35 -40.45 -49.55 28.43
N GLY A 36 -40.20 -48.63 27.49
CA GLY A 36 -39.81 -48.94 26.14
C GLY A 36 -38.73 -47.96 25.71
N ARG A 37 -37.46 -48.40 25.74
CA ARG A 37 -36.31 -47.84 25.02
C ARG A 37 -36.49 -46.36 24.64
N THR A 38 -36.49 -45.45 25.61
CA THR A 38 -36.32 -44.03 25.34
C THR A 38 -34.87 -43.86 24.89
N GLY A 39 -34.61 -44.06 23.60
CA GLY A 39 -33.36 -43.62 22.99
C GLY A 39 -33.18 -42.17 23.41
N ASN A 40 -32.07 -41.85 24.06
CA ASN A 40 -31.75 -40.52 24.55
C ASN A 40 -31.98 -39.49 23.44
N LEU A 41 -33.16 -38.86 23.41
CA LEU A 41 -33.50 -37.80 22.47
C LEU A 41 -32.68 -36.59 22.91
N ARG A 42 -31.49 -36.47 22.33
CA ARG A 42 -30.63 -35.31 22.55
C ARG A 42 -31.36 -34.07 22.03
N PRO A 43 -31.38 -32.96 22.78
CA PRO A 43 -31.96 -31.73 22.28
C PRO A 43 -31.25 -31.28 21.00
N PRO A 44 -31.93 -30.51 20.13
CA PRO A 44 -31.29 -29.96 18.95
C PRO A 44 -30.15 -29.03 19.37
N SER A 45 -29.04 -29.11 18.66
CA SER A 45 -27.86 -28.29 18.94
C SER A 45 -27.28 -27.74 17.65
N ILE A 46 -26.71 -26.54 17.72
CA ILE A 46 -26.03 -25.92 16.59
C ILE A 46 -24.54 -26.21 16.72
N ASP A 47 -23.96 -26.73 15.65
CA ASP A 47 -22.52 -26.90 15.48
C ASP A 47 -22.05 -25.93 14.38
N ILE A 48 -21.08 -25.09 14.72
CA ILE A 48 -20.47 -24.14 13.80
C ILE A 48 -18.96 -24.20 13.99
N SER A 49 -18.21 -24.32 12.90
CA SER A 49 -16.76 -24.32 12.98
C SER A 49 -16.26 -22.95 13.44
N SER A 50 -15.10 -22.91 14.10
CA SER A 50 -14.41 -21.67 14.46
C SER A 50 -14.17 -20.75 13.26
N ASP A 51 -14.03 -21.30 12.06
CA ASP A 51 -13.87 -20.51 10.82
C ASP A 51 -15.17 -19.87 10.31
N ASN A 52 -16.32 -20.25 10.89
CA ASN A 52 -17.65 -19.78 10.46
C ASN A 52 -18.39 -18.95 11.51
N ASN A 53 -17.91 -18.90 12.76
CA ASN A 53 -18.57 -18.17 13.85
C ASN A 53 -18.18 -16.68 13.94
N PHE A 54 -17.57 -16.13 12.88
CA PHE A 54 -17.27 -14.72 12.78
C PHE A 54 -17.50 -14.16 11.37
N ALA A 55 -17.60 -12.84 11.27
CA ALA A 55 -17.58 -12.11 10.01
C ALA A 55 -16.88 -10.75 10.17
N PRO A 56 -16.32 -10.17 9.10
CA PRO A 56 -15.83 -8.80 9.19
C PRO A 56 -16.99 -7.84 9.47
N LEU A 57 -16.74 -6.87 10.35
CA LEU A 57 -17.71 -5.84 10.76
C LEU A 57 -18.11 -4.91 9.59
N ARG A 58 -17.31 -4.85 8.53
CA ARG A 58 -17.60 -4.08 7.32
C ARG A 58 -17.13 -4.82 6.08
N VAL A 59 -17.96 -4.83 5.05
CA VAL A 59 -17.55 -5.22 3.69
C VAL A 59 -17.18 -3.94 2.94
N LEU A 60 -15.91 -3.83 2.54
CA LEU A 60 -15.43 -2.65 1.83
C LEU A 60 -16.07 -2.58 0.44
N GLN A 61 -16.89 -1.55 0.21
CA GLN A 61 -17.43 -1.25 -1.11
C GLN A 61 -16.37 -0.53 -1.94
N LEU A 62 -15.73 -1.30 -2.82
CA LEU A 62 -14.63 -0.87 -3.64
C LEU A 62 -15.06 -0.19 -4.96
N SER A 63 -16.38 -0.10 -5.20
CA SER A 63 -16.98 0.51 -6.39
C SER A 63 -16.64 1.99 -6.55
N GLN A 64 -16.49 2.74 -5.45
CA GLN A 64 -16.09 4.15 -5.49
C GLN A 64 -14.70 4.35 -6.11
N LEU A 65 -13.83 3.33 -6.01
CA LEU A 65 -12.49 3.31 -6.61
C LEU A 65 -12.44 2.53 -7.92
N ASN A 66 -13.58 2.10 -8.46
CA ASN A 66 -13.68 1.15 -9.58
C ASN A 66 -12.88 -0.15 -9.35
N LEU A 67 -12.75 -0.58 -8.10
CA LEU A 67 -12.05 -1.80 -7.71
C LEU A 67 -13.02 -2.99 -7.57
N PRO A 68 -12.62 -4.23 -7.93
CA PRO A 68 -13.46 -5.42 -7.80
C PRO A 68 -13.94 -5.64 -6.36
N SER A 69 -15.25 -5.80 -6.17
CA SER A 69 -15.85 -6.12 -4.87
C SER A 69 -15.70 -7.62 -4.56
N ASP A 70 -15.47 -7.97 -3.30
CA ASP A 70 -15.41 -9.37 -2.85
C ASP A 70 -16.83 -9.94 -2.80
N LYS A 71 -17.14 -10.91 -3.68
CA LYS A 71 -18.48 -11.50 -3.77
C LYS A 71 -18.75 -12.57 -2.69
N ASP A 72 -17.71 -13.11 -2.06
CA ASP A 72 -17.81 -14.35 -1.26
C ASP A 72 -17.62 -14.17 0.26
N VAL A 73 -17.37 -12.96 0.76
CA VAL A 73 -16.98 -12.75 2.17
C VAL A 73 -18.13 -12.98 3.17
N GLY A 74 -19.37 -13.04 2.69
CA GLY A 74 -20.57 -13.11 3.54
C GLY A 74 -21.13 -14.52 3.80
N ILE A 75 -20.83 -15.54 3.00
CA ILE A 75 -21.50 -16.84 3.15
C ILE A 75 -20.86 -17.64 4.29
N ARG A 76 -21.69 -18.21 5.16
CA ARG A 76 -21.29 -19.04 6.30
C ARG A 76 -22.05 -20.35 6.31
N LYS A 77 -21.40 -21.39 6.84
CA LYS A 77 -21.98 -22.71 7.03
C LYS A 77 -22.13 -23.00 8.52
N LEU A 78 -23.29 -23.52 8.91
CA LEU A 78 -23.50 -24.15 10.20
C LEU A 78 -24.24 -25.48 10.03
N ARG A 79 -24.20 -26.32 11.05
CA ARG A 79 -24.92 -27.60 11.10
C ARG A 79 -25.87 -27.62 12.28
N VAL A 80 -27.10 -28.04 12.03
CA VAL A 80 -28.07 -28.34 13.09
C VAL A 80 -28.05 -29.85 13.30
N LEU A 81 -27.78 -30.28 14.54
CA LEU A 81 -27.76 -31.67 14.97
C LEU A 81 -29.06 -32.01 15.71
N ASN A 82 -29.40 -33.31 15.74
CA ASN A 82 -30.59 -33.86 16.41
C ASN A 82 -31.89 -33.14 16.00
N LEU A 83 -32.04 -32.85 14.71
CA LEU A 83 -33.22 -32.15 14.20
C LEU A 83 -34.49 -33.00 14.46
N PRO A 84 -35.50 -32.46 15.17
CA PRO A 84 -36.76 -33.17 15.44
C PRO A 84 -37.47 -33.56 14.14
N GLU A 85 -38.12 -34.72 14.11
CA GLU A 85 -38.76 -35.24 12.89
C GLU A 85 -39.77 -34.26 12.29
N ARG A 86 -40.52 -33.55 13.15
CA ARG A 86 -41.49 -32.51 12.74
C ARG A 86 -40.89 -31.39 11.89
N PHE A 87 -39.57 -31.18 11.96
CA PHE A 87 -38.85 -30.14 11.21
C PHE A 87 -38.08 -30.68 10.00
N ARG A 88 -38.03 -32.00 9.76
CA ARG A 88 -37.29 -32.60 8.62
C ARG A 88 -37.78 -32.11 7.26
N ASN A 89 -39.08 -31.89 7.13
CA ASN A 89 -39.70 -31.42 5.88
C ASN A 89 -39.79 -29.88 5.79
N SER A 90 -39.09 -29.15 6.66
CA SER A 90 -39.10 -27.67 6.70
C SER A 90 -37.98 -27.03 5.86
N ALA A 91 -37.45 -27.74 4.86
CA ALA A 91 -36.48 -27.20 3.90
C ALA A 91 -37.05 -25.91 3.27
N GLY A 92 -36.44 -24.76 3.58
CA GLY A 92 -36.92 -23.42 3.17
C GLY A 92 -37.55 -22.57 4.28
N ARG A 93 -37.77 -23.11 5.48
CA ARG A 93 -38.33 -22.36 6.63
C ARG A 93 -37.32 -22.02 7.72
N PHE A 94 -36.08 -22.46 7.55
CA PHE A 94 -34.99 -22.14 8.46
C PHE A 94 -34.60 -20.66 8.32
N ARG A 95 -34.57 -19.95 9.45
CA ARG A 95 -34.05 -18.58 9.55
C ARG A 95 -32.89 -18.54 10.52
N VAL A 96 -31.83 -17.86 10.11
CA VAL A 96 -30.70 -17.52 10.98
C VAL A 96 -30.82 -16.06 11.37
N SER A 97 -30.82 -15.79 12.66
CA SER A 97 -30.85 -14.43 13.21
C SER A 97 -29.54 -14.14 13.92
N LEU A 98 -28.94 -13.01 13.61
CA LEU A 98 -27.80 -12.44 14.34
C LEU A 98 -28.27 -11.26 15.16
N GLN A 99 -28.05 -11.29 16.47
CA GLN A 99 -28.46 -10.24 17.40
C GLN A 99 -27.29 -9.75 18.23
N SER A 100 -27.04 -8.44 18.27
CA SER A 100 -26.08 -7.83 19.20
C SER A 100 -26.83 -6.96 20.21
N ASP A 101 -26.85 -7.39 21.47
CA ASP A 101 -27.53 -6.66 22.54
C ASP A 101 -26.85 -5.32 22.83
N THR A 102 -25.51 -5.27 22.75
CA THR A 102 -24.74 -4.03 22.93
C THR A 102 -25.10 -2.96 21.89
N LEU A 103 -25.38 -3.38 20.65
CA LEU A 103 -25.79 -2.45 19.60
C LEU A 103 -27.31 -2.24 19.52
N GLY A 104 -28.11 -3.16 20.06
CA GLY A 104 -29.56 -3.20 19.86
C GLY A 104 -29.92 -3.49 18.40
N VAL A 105 -29.17 -4.39 17.74
CA VAL A 105 -29.35 -4.76 16.34
C VAL A 105 -29.73 -6.22 16.24
N LYS A 106 -30.76 -6.52 15.46
CA LYS A 106 -31.13 -7.87 15.04
C LYS A 106 -31.27 -7.91 13.52
N VAL A 107 -30.64 -8.89 12.89
CA VAL A 107 -30.70 -9.11 11.44
C VAL A 107 -31.10 -10.56 11.19
N ASP A 108 -32.25 -10.74 10.55
CA ASP A 108 -32.72 -12.04 10.09
C ASP A 108 -32.22 -12.29 8.66
N THR A 109 -31.66 -13.47 8.44
CA THR A 109 -31.15 -13.89 7.15
C THR A 109 -31.89 -15.14 6.68
N LEU A 110 -32.33 -15.12 5.42
CA LEU A 110 -32.85 -16.31 4.76
C LEU A 110 -31.70 -17.29 4.50
N THR A 111 -31.94 -18.57 4.80
CA THR A 111 -30.92 -19.62 4.64
C THR A 111 -31.25 -20.52 3.48
N THR A 112 -30.20 -21.08 2.88
CA THR A 112 -30.31 -22.25 2.01
C THR A 112 -29.99 -23.48 2.86
N ALA A 113 -30.91 -24.45 2.90
CA ALA A 113 -30.76 -25.66 3.69
C ALA A 113 -30.41 -26.86 2.80
N SER A 114 -29.46 -27.68 3.23
CA SER A 114 -29.13 -28.97 2.62
C SER A 114 -29.28 -30.07 3.66
N LEU A 115 -30.22 -30.99 3.42
CA LEU A 115 -30.45 -32.16 4.28
C LEU A 115 -29.34 -33.19 4.07
N LEU A 116 -28.72 -33.63 5.17
CA LEU A 116 -27.71 -34.68 5.13
C LEU A 116 -28.36 -36.07 5.12
N ALA A 117 -27.74 -37.02 4.43
CA ALA A 117 -28.18 -38.41 4.40
C ALA A 117 -28.25 -38.97 5.83
N GLY A 118 -29.42 -39.49 6.24
CA GLY A 118 -29.70 -39.96 7.60
C GLY A 118 -30.64 -39.07 8.43
N GLY A 119 -31.06 -37.90 7.93
CA GLY A 119 -32.27 -37.17 8.35
C GLY A 119 -32.26 -36.46 9.73
N ALA A 120 -31.29 -36.73 10.59
CA ALA A 120 -31.18 -36.08 11.91
C ALA A 120 -30.29 -34.83 11.92
N SER A 121 -29.72 -34.43 10.78
CA SER A 121 -28.86 -33.26 10.67
C SER A 121 -29.06 -32.51 9.36
N VAL A 122 -28.91 -31.18 9.43
CA VAL A 122 -29.08 -30.27 8.29
C VAL A 122 -27.92 -29.28 8.27
N ASP A 123 -27.29 -29.12 7.11
CA ASP A 123 -26.33 -28.04 6.86
C ASP A 123 -27.11 -26.80 6.40
N LEU A 124 -26.90 -25.66 7.05
CA LEU A 124 -27.47 -24.38 6.67
C LEU A 124 -26.38 -23.45 6.15
N PHE A 125 -26.66 -22.83 5.02
CA PHE A 125 -25.82 -21.78 4.42
C PHE A 125 -26.56 -20.46 4.51
N PHE A 126 -25.91 -19.42 5.03
CA PHE A 126 -26.51 -18.11 5.22
C PHE A 126 -25.52 -17.00 4.87
N GLN A 127 -26.03 -15.88 4.36
CA GLN A 127 -25.23 -14.73 4.01
C GLN A 127 -25.27 -13.68 5.12
N VAL A 128 -24.14 -13.44 5.76
CA VAL A 128 -23.99 -12.40 6.77
C VAL A 128 -23.98 -11.03 6.11
N ASN A 129 -24.91 -10.17 6.52
CA ASN A 129 -24.92 -8.75 6.17
C ASN A 129 -24.47 -7.91 7.39
N PRO A 130 -23.21 -7.44 7.44
CA PRO A 130 -22.71 -6.68 8.57
C PRO A 130 -23.13 -5.20 8.54
N GLN A 131 -23.70 -4.71 7.44
CA GLN A 131 -24.00 -3.27 7.25
C GLN A 131 -24.89 -2.68 8.36
N PRO A 132 -25.97 -3.34 8.84
CA PRO A 132 -26.79 -2.80 9.93
C PRO A 132 -26.01 -2.61 11.24
N PHE A 133 -25.08 -3.52 11.54
CA PHE A 133 -24.21 -3.43 12.71
C PHE A 133 -23.23 -2.26 12.56
N TRP A 134 -22.58 -2.15 11.40
CA TRP A 134 -21.67 -1.04 11.08
C TRP A 134 -22.36 0.32 11.14
N ASN A 135 -23.57 0.45 10.59
CA ASN A 135 -24.34 1.69 10.64
C ASN A 135 -24.62 2.13 12.09
N LYS A 136 -24.88 1.19 13.01
CA LYS A 136 -25.05 1.51 14.44
C LYS A 136 -23.75 1.88 15.13
N VAL A 137 -22.62 1.29 14.76
CA VAL A 137 -21.29 1.71 15.25
C VAL A 137 -21.03 3.18 14.88
N LEU A 138 -21.27 3.53 13.61
CA LEU A 138 -21.13 4.91 13.11
C LEU A 138 -22.10 5.87 13.79
N ALA A 139 -23.39 5.51 13.87
CA ALA A 139 -24.41 6.37 14.47
C ALA A 139 -24.16 6.65 15.97
N LYS A 140 -23.52 5.71 16.69
CA LYS A 140 -23.14 5.88 18.09
C LYS A 140 -21.72 6.48 18.27
N ASN A 141 -21.03 6.82 17.18
CA ASN A 141 -19.65 7.29 17.18
C ASN A 141 -18.70 6.40 18.03
N LEU A 142 -18.89 5.08 17.94
CA LEU A 142 -18.07 4.13 18.69
C LEU A 142 -16.74 3.90 17.98
N ALA A 143 -15.67 3.81 18.77
CA ALA A 143 -14.38 3.39 18.25
C ALA A 143 -14.48 1.98 17.62
N PRO A 144 -13.77 1.70 16.51
CA PRO A 144 -13.76 0.38 15.90
C PRO A 144 -13.30 -0.70 16.89
N ARG A 145 -14.21 -1.61 17.25
CA ARG A 145 -13.97 -2.74 18.14
C ARG A 145 -14.71 -3.97 17.61
N ASP A 146 -14.29 -5.14 18.06
CA ASP A 146 -15.05 -6.37 17.81
C ASP A 146 -16.41 -6.29 18.51
N ILE A 147 -17.40 -6.92 17.91
CA ILE A 147 -18.79 -6.86 18.36
C ILE A 147 -19.32 -8.26 18.54
N ASP A 148 -19.68 -8.56 19.78
CA ASP A 148 -20.34 -9.81 20.11
C ASP A 148 -21.81 -9.78 19.65
N ALA A 149 -22.21 -10.90 19.09
CA ALA A 149 -23.56 -11.20 18.67
C ALA A 149 -23.93 -12.63 19.08
N ALA A 150 -25.23 -12.88 19.18
CA ALA A 150 -25.83 -14.18 19.34
C ALA A 150 -26.39 -14.64 18.00
N LEU A 151 -25.97 -15.82 17.54
CA LEU A 151 -26.57 -16.51 16.42
C LEU A 151 -27.67 -17.43 16.95
N THR A 152 -28.86 -17.30 16.39
CA THR A 152 -30.00 -18.17 16.67
C THR A 152 -30.53 -18.78 15.38
N VAL A 153 -30.94 -20.03 15.44
CA VAL A 153 -31.60 -20.72 14.33
C VAL A 153 -33.06 -20.97 14.73
N SER A 154 -33.99 -20.57 13.88
CA SER A 154 -35.42 -20.78 14.10
C SER A 154 -36.08 -21.43 12.89
N VAL A 155 -37.19 -22.14 13.14
CA VAL A 155 -38.07 -22.71 12.12
C VAL A 155 -39.49 -22.30 12.46
N ASN A 156 -40.20 -21.69 11.51
CA ASN A 156 -41.54 -21.13 11.74
C ASN A 156 -41.60 -20.13 12.92
N GLY A 157 -40.50 -19.45 13.23
CA GLY A 157 -40.40 -18.52 14.37
C GLY A 157 -40.05 -19.19 15.71
N GLU A 158 -40.06 -20.52 15.79
CA GLU A 158 -39.62 -21.25 16.98
C GLU A 158 -38.10 -21.45 16.98
N PRO A 159 -37.36 -21.08 18.06
CA PRO A 159 -35.94 -21.34 18.16
C PRO A 159 -35.68 -22.84 18.27
N LEU A 160 -34.74 -23.36 17.48
CA LEU A 160 -34.37 -24.78 17.47
C LEU A 160 -33.44 -25.15 18.62
N ALA A 161 -32.53 -24.25 18.97
CA ALA A 161 -31.50 -24.44 19.98
C ALA A 161 -31.21 -23.11 20.69
N GLY A 162 -30.45 -23.17 21.79
CA GLY A 162 -29.95 -21.97 22.45
C GLY A 162 -29.07 -21.12 21.53
N PRO A 163 -28.96 -19.81 21.80
CA PRO A 163 -28.07 -18.92 21.05
C PRO A 163 -26.61 -19.37 21.17
N ILE A 164 -25.85 -19.25 20.08
CA ILE A 164 -24.42 -19.48 20.08
C ILE A 164 -23.65 -18.16 19.86
N PRO A 165 -22.44 -18.01 20.42
CA PRO A 165 -21.63 -16.82 20.17
C PRO A 165 -21.26 -16.65 18.69
N PHE A 166 -21.35 -15.41 18.21
CA PHE A 166 -20.92 -14.99 16.89
C PHE A 166 -20.21 -13.64 17.00
N HIS A 167 -19.09 -13.45 16.31
CA HIS A 167 -18.29 -12.24 16.44
C HIS A 167 -18.20 -11.46 15.13
N PHE A 168 -18.46 -10.15 15.20
CA PHE A 168 -18.09 -9.25 14.11
C PHE A 168 -16.72 -8.66 14.39
N ASN A 169 -15.74 -9.06 13.59
CA ASN A 169 -14.36 -8.65 13.75
C ASN A 169 -14.13 -7.28 13.12
N ARG A 170 -13.47 -6.38 13.85
CA ARG A 170 -12.95 -5.13 13.29
C ARG A 170 -11.96 -5.44 12.15
N PHE A 171 -11.84 -4.50 11.22
CA PHE A 171 -10.95 -4.62 10.07
C PHE A 171 -9.52 -4.20 10.42
N PRO A 172 -8.51 -4.80 9.77
CA PRO A 172 -7.12 -4.43 10.00
C PRO A 172 -6.84 -3.00 9.55
N ARG A 173 -5.92 -2.31 10.23
CA ARG A 173 -5.53 -0.93 9.92
C ARG A 173 -4.05 -0.86 9.59
N LEU A 174 -3.74 -0.40 8.38
CA LEU A 174 -2.38 -0.07 7.96
C LEU A 174 -1.99 1.28 8.57
N ASN A 175 -0.93 1.32 9.37
CA ASN A 175 -0.41 2.55 9.94
C ASN A 175 0.82 3.04 9.14
N LEU A 176 0.54 3.80 8.09
CA LEU A 176 1.57 4.35 7.20
C LEU A 176 2.25 5.62 7.74
N ALA A 177 1.75 6.23 8.82
CA ALA A 177 2.31 7.47 9.35
C ALA A 177 3.75 7.28 9.84
N ASN A 178 4.06 6.09 10.38
CA ASN A 178 5.38 5.76 10.91
C ASN A 178 6.33 5.17 9.85
N VAL A 179 5.84 4.94 8.63
CA VAL A 179 6.67 4.40 7.52
C VAL A 179 7.53 5.51 6.89
N PHE A 180 7.18 6.79 7.11
CA PHE A 180 7.90 7.95 6.56
C PHE A 180 8.30 8.95 7.66
N PRO A 181 9.60 9.15 7.91
CA PRO A 181 10.08 10.31 8.67
C PRO A 181 9.83 11.62 7.91
N ASP A 182 9.96 11.59 6.58
CA ASP A 182 9.76 12.72 5.67
C ASP A 182 8.80 12.31 4.53
N PRO A 183 7.49 12.64 4.59
CA PRO A 183 6.61 12.40 3.46
C PRO A 183 7.12 13.20 2.26
N PRO A 184 7.06 12.66 1.03
CA PRO A 184 7.39 13.45 -0.15
C PRO A 184 6.51 14.71 -0.14
N LYS A 185 7.06 15.87 -0.56
CA LYS A 185 6.36 17.18 -0.60
C LYS A 185 5.10 17.19 -1.50
N THR A 186 4.71 16.04 -2.01
CA THR A 186 3.74 15.77 -3.06
C THR A 186 2.39 15.43 -2.41
N GLY A 187 1.65 16.45 -2.00
CA GLY A 187 0.18 16.48 -2.00
C GLY A 187 -0.65 15.36 -1.34
N GLY A 188 -0.09 14.47 -0.52
CA GLY A 188 -0.87 13.45 0.20
C GLY A 188 -0.04 12.34 0.85
N LYS A 189 -0.65 11.60 1.79
CA LYS A 189 -0.06 10.43 2.48
C LYS A 189 -0.01 9.21 1.55
N ALA A 190 0.79 9.24 0.49
CA ALA A 190 1.00 8.11 -0.42
C ALA A 190 2.34 7.41 -0.15
N LEU A 191 2.35 6.08 -0.24
CA LEU A 191 3.56 5.27 -0.13
C LEU A 191 4.31 5.29 -1.49
N PRO A 192 5.49 5.95 -1.64
CA PRO A 192 6.31 5.85 -2.84
C PRO A 192 6.65 4.39 -3.12
N VAL A 193 6.61 3.96 -4.37
CA VAL A 193 7.00 2.61 -4.80
C VAL A 193 7.78 2.75 -6.08
N ARG A 194 8.96 2.14 -6.16
CA ARG A 194 9.76 2.19 -7.37
C ARG A 194 9.07 1.38 -8.46
N VAL A 195 9.05 1.93 -9.67
CA VAL A 195 8.59 1.23 -10.89
C VAL A 195 9.34 -0.11 -11.08
N ASP A 196 10.62 -0.18 -10.70
CA ASP A 196 11.44 -1.40 -10.81
C ASP A 196 11.08 -2.54 -9.85
N GLY A 197 10.10 -2.32 -8.95
CA GLY A 197 9.60 -3.34 -8.03
C GLY A 197 10.53 -3.73 -6.89
N ARG A 198 11.60 -2.95 -6.65
CA ARG A 198 12.55 -3.20 -5.55
C ARG A 198 12.12 -2.58 -4.21
N SER A 199 10.89 -2.08 -4.14
CA SER A 199 10.35 -1.43 -2.94
C SER A 199 9.90 -2.47 -1.91
N VAL A 200 10.59 -2.45 -0.76
CA VAL A 200 10.28 -3.28 0.40
C VAL A 200 9.98 -2.38 1.59
N TYR A 201 8.83 -2.58 2.22
CA TYR A 201 8.37 -1.78 3.35
C TYR A 201 8.11 -2.64 4.57
N ASN A 202 8.47 -2.12 5.75
CA ASN A 202 7.98 -2.64 7.02
C ASN A 202 6.77 -1.80 7.43
N ILE A 203 5.59 -2.41 7.45
CA ILE A 203 4.32 -1.72 7.70
C ILE A 203 3.77 -2.17 9.06
N PRO A 204 3.64 -1.25 10.02
CA PRO A 204 2.87 -1.48 11.23
C PRO A 204 1.39 -1.71 10.89
N VAL A 205 0.84 -2.79 11.40
CA VAL A 205 -0.57 -3.16 11.25
C VAL A 205 -1.19 -3.32 12.63
N ASP A 206 -2.30 -2.63 12.82
CA ASP A 206 -3.14 -2.73 14.02
C ASP A 206 -4.44 -3.47 13.69
N PHE A 207 -5.13 -3.92 14.74
CA PHE A 207 -6.44 -4.58 14.65
C PHE A 207 -6.40 -5.87 13.83
N LEU A 208 -5.30 -6.60 13.93
CA LEU A 208 -5.08 -7.86 13.24
C LEU A 208 -5.66 -9.03 14.04
N HIS A 209 -6.46 -9.87 13.39
CA HIS A 209 -6.98 -11.11 13.95
C HIS A 209 -6.11 -12.32 13.57
N ALA A 210 -5.53 -12.28 12.36
CA ALA A 210 -4.55 -13.26 11.92
C ALA A 210 -3.37 -13.40 12.90
N LYS A 211 -2.96 -14.64 13.15
CA LYS A 211 -1.82 -15.00 14.00
C LYS A 211 -0.59 -15.41 13.20
N THR A 212 -0.75 -15.70 11.90
CA THR A 212 0.35 -16.06 11.01
C THR A 212 0.27 -15.34 9.66
N ALA A 213 1.40 -15.29 8.94
CA ALA A 213 1.44 -14.72 7.59
C ALA A 213 0.54 -15.45 6.58
N SER A 214 0.27 -16.75 6.80
CA SER A 214 -0.58 -17.57 5.90
C SER A 214 -2.07 -17.18 5.93
N GLU A 215 -2.48 -16.48 6.98
CA GLU A 215 -3.85 -15.97 7.16
C GLU A 215 -4.00 -14.54 6.61
N LEU A 216 -2.93 -13.99 6.04
CA LEU A 216 -2.89 -12.67 5.44
C LEU A 216 -2.64 -12.75 3.94
N SER A 217 -3.20 -11.78 3.23
CA SER A 217 -2.81 -11.50 1.86
C SER A 217 -2.77 -10.00 1.65
N VAL A 218 -1.78 -9.54 0.88
CA VAL A 218 -1.62 -8.13 0.56
C VAL A 218 -1.91 -7.96 -0.91
N GLU A 219 -2.98 -7.23 -1.20
CA GLU A 219 -3.46 -6.96 -2.55
C GLU A 219 -2.99 -5.56 -2.97
N VAL A 220 -2.44 -5.47 -4.17
CA VAL A 220 -2.02 -4.22 -4.79
C VAL A 220 -2.81 -4.02 -6.06
N TYR A 221 -3.57 -2.93 -6.11
CA TYR A 221 -4.34 -2.53 -7.27
C TYR A 221 -3.56 -1.43 -8.00
N GLN A 222 -2.93 -1.80 -9.11
CA GLN A 222 -2.17 -0.88 -9.94
C GLN A 222 -3.06 -0.30 -11.02
N TRP A 223 -3.00 1.01 -11.22
CA TRP A 223 -3.67 1.60 -12.36
C TRP A 223 -3.06 1.10 -13.67
N ASP A 224 -3.90 0.56 -14.55
CA ASP A 224 -3.51 0.10 -15.88
C ASP A 224 -4.13 1.02 -16.94
N ARG A 225 -3.30 1.92 -17.50
CA ARG A 225 -3.68 2.79 -18.63
C ARG A 225 -3.93 1.99 -19.93
N ALA A 226 -3.59 0.70 -20.01
CA ALA A 226 -3.72 -0.11 -21.22
C ALA A 226 -5.11 -0.72 -21.44
N GLY A 227 -6.03 -0.56 -20.49
CA GLY A 227 -7.39 -1.07 -20.65
C GLY A 227 -8.18 -0.22 -21.67
N GLY A 228 -8.12 -0.62 -22.94
CA GLY A 228 -8.79 0.07 -24.03
C GLY A 228 -10.27 0.37 -23.76
N LYS A 229 -10.77 1.45 -24.38
CA LYS A 229 -12.16 1.98 -24.30
C LYS A 229 -12.50 2.84 -23.08
N GLY A 230 -11.58 3.71 -22.64
CA GLY A 230 -11.92 4.82 -21.73
C GLY A 230 -12.40 4.42 -20.33
N LYS A 231 -12.24 3.14 -19.94
CA LYS A 231 -12.52 2.68 -18.58
C LYS A 231 -11.21 2.61 -17.80
N VAL A 232 -11.25 3.10 -16.56
CA VAL A 232 -10.14 2.97 -15.62
C VAL A 232 -10.09 1.51 -15.18
N PHE A 233 -9.04 0.79 -15.57
CA PHE A 233 -8.80 -0.57 -15.10
C PHE A 233 -7.72 -0.57 -14.04
N PHE A 234 -7.96 -1.31 -12.97
CA PHE A 234 -6.94 -1.64 -12.00
C PHE A 234 -6.56 -3.11 -12.14
N ARG A 235 -5.27 -3.36 -12.33
CA ARG A 235 -4.71 -4.71 -12.27
C ARG A 235 -4.49 -5.07 -10.81
N ARG A 236 -5.12 -6.16 -10.35
CA ARG A 236 -4.88 -6.74 -9.02
C ARG A 236 -3.62 -7.61 -9.07
N LEU A 237 -2.69 -7.36 -8.16
CA LEU A 237 -1.49 -8.15 -7.91
C LEU A 237 -1.44 -8.54 -6.43
N LEU A 238 -0.75 -9.64 -6.12
CA LEU A 238 -0.43 -10.01 -4.75
C LEU A 238 0.99 -9.56 -4.41
N ALA A 239 1.14 -8.80 -3.33
CA ALA A 239 2.43 -8.46 -2.77
C ALA A 239 2.86 -9.57 -1.78
N PRO A 240 4.04 -10.18 -1.95
CA PRO A 240 4.51 -11.18 -1.01
C PRO A 240 4.81 -10.54 0.35
N ILE A 241 4.36 -11.23 1.41
CA ILE A 241 4.76 -10.96 2.79
C ILE A 241 6.08 -11.68 3.02
N LEU A 242 7.16 -10.93 3.16
CA LEU A 242 8.51 -11.44 3.40
C LEU A 242 8.75 -11.78 4.87
N GLU A 243 8.10 -11.05 5.78
CA GLU A 243 8.26 -11.23 7.22
C GLU A 243 6.99 -10.82 7.96
N PHE A 244 6.67 -11.53 9.03
CA PHE A 244 5.56 -11.25 9.93
C PHE A 244 6.06 -11.30 11.38
N LYS A 245 6.01 -10.15 12.05
CA LYS A 245 6.50 -9.99 13.43
C LYS A 245 5.36 -9.50 14.32
N PRO A 246 4.76 -10.37 15.15
CA PRO A 246 3.78 -9.95 16.15
C PRO A 246 4.38 -8.90 17.10
N ARG A 247 3.64 -7.80 17.34
CA ARG A 247 4.01 -6.75 18.31
C ARG A 247 3.16 -6.82 19.58
N GLY A 248 2.01 -7.48 19.50
CA GLY A 248 1.07 -7.63 20.60
C GLY A 248 -0.04 -8.60 20.23
N LYS A 249 -1.15 -8.56 20.98
CA LYS A 249 -2.28 -9.49 20.78
C LYS A 249 -2.91 -9.37 19.38
N ASP A 250 -3.09 -8.13 18.92
CA ASP A 250 -3.83 -7.78 17.70
C ASP A 250 -3.04 -6.80 16.81
N SER A 251 -1.71 -6.86 16.84
CA SER A 251 -0.85 -6.00 16.02
C SER A 251 0.42 -6.71 15.60
N ALA A 252 0.92 -6.35 14.42
CA ALA A 252 2.13 -6.91 13.85
C ALA A 252 2.88 -5.87 13.01
N ASP A 253 4.17 -6.10 12.80
CA ASP A 253 4.95 -5.48 11.75
C ASP A 253 5.05 -6.48 10.59
N ILE A 254 4.60 -6.07 9.40
CA ILE A 254 4.68 -6.90 8.19
C ILE A 254 5.70 -6.31 7.22
N LYS A 255 6.67 -7.12 6.79
CA LYS A 255 7.60 -6.74 5.73
C LYS A 255 7.03 -7.22 4.41
N ILE A 256 6.74 -6.31 3.50
CA ILE A 256 6.13 -6.62 2.20
C ILE A 256 7.00 -6.13 1.05
N ALA A 257 7.08 -6.90 -0.03
CA ALA A 257 7.64 -6.40 -1.30
C ALA A 257 6.48 -5.98 -2.20
N ILE A 258 6.42 -4.69 -2.54
CA ILE A 258 5.34 -4.20 -3.40
C ILE A 258 5.74 -4.43 -4.85
N PRO A 259 4.90 -5.11 -5.67
CA PRO A 259 5.21 -5.34 -7.06
C PRO A 259 5.38 -4.01 -7.79
N GLY A 260 6.43 -3.96 -8.62
CA GLY A 260 6.70 -2.85 -9.52
C GLY A 260 5.66 -2.72 -10.61
N THR A 261 5.82 -1.67 -11.39
CA THR A 261 5.01 -1.38 -12.57
C THR A 261 5.94 -0.79 -13.62
N ARG A 262 5.63 -0.97 -14.89
CA ARG A 262 6.46 -0.37 -15.95
C ARG A 262 6.36 1.16 -15.98
N PHE A 263 5.25 1.73 -15.51
CA PHE A 263 4.95 3.16 -15.65
C PHE A 263 4.59 3.82 -14.33
N PRO A 264 5.08 5.05 -14.08
CA PRO A 264 4.67 5.85 -12.93
C PRO A 264 3.15 6.02 -12.89
N GLY A 265 2.61 6.10 -11.68
CA GLY A 265 1.17 6.09 -11.49
C GLY A 265 0.76 5.98 -10.04
N ILE A 266 -0.52 5.73 -9.82
CA ILE A 266 -1.08 5.57 -8.48
C ILE A 266 -1.62 4.15 -8.39
N GLY A 267 -1.49 3.57 -7.20
CA GLY A 267 -2.13 2.31 -6.87
C GLY A 267 -2.73 2.35 -5.48
N TYR A 268 -3.35 1.24 -5.10
CA TYR A 268 -3.89 1.05 -3.75
C TYR A 268 -3.35 -0.25 -3.15
N LEU A 269 -2.88 -0.14 -1.92
CA LEU A 269 -2.51 -1.26 -1.07
C LEU A 269 -3.71 -1.62 -0.18
N ILE A 270 -4.09 -2.89 -0.16
CA ILE A 270 -5.14 -3.41 0.71
C ILE A 270 -4.59 -4.64 1.40
N LEU A 271 -4.61 -4.66 2.73
CA LEU A 271 -4.35 -5.86 3.50
C LEU A 271 -5.66 -6.61 3.71
N LYS A 272 -5.67 -7.90 3.42
CA LYS A 272 -6.78 -8.80 3.70
C LYS A 272 -6.36 -9.78 4.80
N ASP A 273 -7.06 -9.68 5.91
CA ASP A 273 -7.04 -10.62 7.02
C ASP A 273 -8.16 -11.65 6.81
N LYS A 274 -7.84 -12.95 6.91
CA LYS A 274 -8.81 -14.05 6.78
C LYS A 274 -10.03 -13.85 7.70
N PHE A 275 -9.81 -13.31 8.90
CA PHE A 275 -10.80 -13.16 9.95
C PHE A 275 -11.38 -11.75 10.04
N GLY A 276 -10.53 -10.72 9.94
CA GLY A 276 -10.90 -9.31 10.06
C GLY A 276 -11.39 -8.65 8.75
N GLY A 277 -11.21 -9.31 7.61
CA GLY A 277 -11.56 -8.76 6.30
C GLY A 277 -10.49 -7.81 5.75
N ARG A 278 -10.91 -6.78 5.01
CA ARG A 278 -10.00 -5.86 4.30
C ARG A 278 -9.76 -4.56 5.06
N SER A 279 -8.51 -4.08 5.04
CA SER A 279 -8.16 -2.74 5.47
C SER A 279 -8.78 -1.67 4.58
N ASP A 280 -8.78 -0.41 5.03
CA ASP A 280 -8.98 0.71 4.13
C ASP A 280 -7.88 0.74 3.04
N PRO A 281 -8.21 1.17 1.81
CA PRO A 281 -7.22 1.31 0.74
C PRO A 281 -6.19 2.37 1.10
N ALA A 282 -4.91 2.00 1.07
CA ALA A 282 -3.82 2.93 1.28
C ALA A 282 -3.18 3.32 -0.06
N LYS A 283 -3.02 4.61 -0.30
CA LYS A 283 -2.53 5.14 -1.59
C LYS A 283 -1.05 4.79 -1.78
N ILE A 284 -0.71 4.28 -2.96
CA ILE A 284 0.66 4.04 -3.43
C ILE A 284 0.95 5.05 -4.55
N LEU A 285 2.16 5.59 -4.59
CA LEU A 285 2.67 6.41 -5.69
C LEU A 285 3.83 5.68 -6.35
N TYR A 286 3.62 5.16 -7.55
CA TYR A 286 4.70 4.57 -8.35
C TYR A 286 5.60 5.67 -8.89
N THR A 287 6.83 5.72 -8.41
CA THR A 287 7.82 6.72 -8.79
C THR A 287 8.81 6.14 -9.79
N PRO A 288 9.20 6.90 -10.83
CA PRO A 288 10.31 6.55 -11.71
C PRO A 288 11.59 6.22 -10.93
N THR A 289 12.47 5.46 -11.58
CA THR A 289 13.79 5.12 -11.05
C THR A 289 14.85 5.69 -11.97
N LEU A 290 15.81 6.44 -11.43
CA LEU A 290 16.95 6.97 -12.20
C LEU A 290 18.19 6.11 -11.94
N TYR A 291 18.84 5.64 -13.01
CA TYR A 291 20.09 4.86 -12.96
C TYR A 291 21.32 5.62 -13.42
N GLY A 292 21.15 6.73 -14.14
CA GLY A 292 22.28 7.50 -14.66
C GLY A 292 21.90 8.67 -15.54
N VAL A 293 22.89 9.54 -15.74
CA VAL A 293 22.91 10.53 -16.82
C VAL A 293 24.24 10.42 -17.55
N GLY A 294 24.25 10.54 -18.88
CA GLY A 294 25.45 10.48 -19.69
C GLY A 294 25.38 11.42 -20.89
N PRO A 295 26.51 11.92 -21.42
CA PRO A 295 27.85 11.89 -20.83
C PRO A 295 27.90 12.69 -19.51
N GLY A 296 28.81 12.35 -18.59
CA GLY A 296 28.89 13.02 -17.28
C GLY A 296 29.43 14.46 -17.33
N VAL A 297 29.93 14.92 -18.49
CA VAL A 297 30.56 16.23 -18.68
C VAL A 297 30.02 16.90 -19.95
N SER A 298 29.78 18.21 -19.89
CA SER A 298 29.30 19.04 -21.01
C SER A 298 29.92 20.44 -20.99
N PRO A 299 30.12 21.11 -22.14
CA PRO A 299 30.57 22.50 -22.17
C PRO A 299 29.68 23.44 -21.35
N VAL A 300 30.27 24.48 -20.76
CA VAL A 300 29.54 25.53 -19.99
C VAL A 300 28.46 26.21 -20.84
N ARG A 301 28.67 26.29 -22.16
CA ARG A 301 27.71 26.83 -23.12
C ARG A 301 26.53 25.90 -23.40
N GLY A 302 26.52 24.68 -22.89
CA GLY A 302 25.50 23.68 -23.19
C GLY A 302 25.69 23.07 -24.58
N GLY A 303 24.59 22.55 -25.15
CA GLY A 303 24.53 21.97 -26.49
C GLY A 303 25.03 20.52 -26.60
N ALA A 304 25.56 19.94 -25.52
CA ALA A 304 25.89 18.52 -25.51
C ALA A 304 24.60 17.67 -25.52
N LEU A 305 24.60 16.62 -26.33
CA LEU A 305 23.56 15.60 -26.27
C LEU A 305 23.74 14.77 -25.00
N MET A 306 22.72 14.75 -24.17
CA MET A 306 22.65 14.01 -22.92
C MET A 306 21.58 12.92 -23.01
N VAL A 307 21.71 11.90 -22.18
CA VAL A 307 20.75 10.83 -21.98
C VAL A 307 20.54 10.60 -20.49
N LEU A 308 19.28 10.61 -20.05
CA LEU A 308 18.87 10.03 -18.77
C LEU A 308 18.58 8.56 -18.96
N VAL A 309 19.08 7.73 -18.07
CA VAL A 309 18.86 6.28 -18.08
C VAL A 309 18.16 5.90 -16.79
N GLY A 310 17.09 5.11 -16.90
CA GLY A 310 16.24 4.77 -15.78
C GLY A 310 15.09 3.84 -16.18
N GLU A 311 14.05 3.82 -15.35
CA GLU A 311 12.78 3.16 -15.61
C GLU A 311 11.63 4.12 -15.31
N GLY A 312 10.58 4.04 -16.14
CA GLY A 312 9.40 4.88 -16.02
C GLY A 312 9.69 6.37 -16.21
N LEU A 313 10.75 6.76 -16.93
CA LEU A 313 11.18 8.15 -17.06
C LEU A 313 10.18 9.05 -17.79
N VAL A 314 9.32 8.47 -18.62
CA VAL A 314 8.30 9.18 -19.38
C VAL A 314 6.95 8.50 -19.16
N PRO A 315 5.91 9.23 -18.74
CA PRO A 315 4.55 8.69 -18.69
C PRO A 315 4.09 8.22 -20.07
N VAL A 316 3.22 7.22 -20.10
CA VAL A 316 2.64 6.71 -21.35
C VAL A 316 1.13 6.82 -21.34
N ASP A 317 0.57 7.11 -22.51
CA ASP A 317 -0.84 6.86 -22.81
C ASP A 317 -0.96 5.58 -23.64
N ARG A 318 -1.82 4.67 -23.18
CA ARG A 318 -2.14 3.40 -23.83
C ARG A 318 -3.63 3.26 -24.13
N THR A 319 -4.38 4.36 -24.07
CA THR A 319 -5.79 4.38 -24.50
C THR A 319 -5.93 4.13 -26.00
N LYS A 320 -4.87 4.38 -26.77
CA LYS A 320 -4.74 4.10 -28.20
C LYS A 320 -4.06 2.75 -28.45
N THR A 321 -4.22 2.22 -29.65
CA THR A 321 -3.60 0.94 -30.10
C THR A 321 -2.08 0.96 -30.07
N SER A 322 -1.45 2.13 -30.18
CA SER A 322 -0.01 2.32 -30.02
C SER A 322 0.31 2.98 -28.67
N VAL A 323 1.41 2.55 -28.03
CA VAL A 323 1.97 3.24 -26.86
C VAL A 323 2.39 4.65 -27.27
N GLN A 324 1.81 5.67 -26.65
CA GLN A 324 2.19 7.07 -26.85
C GLN A 324 2.97 7.56 -25.63
N TYR A 325 4.20 8.03 -25.84
CA TYR A 325 5.01 8.67 -24.80
C TYR A 325 4.60 10.13 -24.62
N LEU A 326 4.33 10.55 -23.39
CA LEU A 326 3.82 11.87 -23.03
C LEU A 326 4.96 12.77 -22.53
N PHE A 327 5.77 13.27 -23.47
CA PHE A 327 6.89 14.16 -23.15
C PHE A 327 6.45 15.54 -22.65
N ASP A 328 5.19 15.91 -22.86
CA ASP A 328 4.56 17.10 -22.30
C ASP A 328 4.19 16.94 -20.81
N GLU A 329 4.21 15.71 -20.28
CA GLU A 329 3.99 15.40 -18.86
C GLU A 329 5.31 15.32 -18.07
N ILE A 330 6.44 15.71 -18.65
CA ILE A 330 7.72 15.78 -17.96
C ILE A 330 8.34 17.19 -18.05
N GLU A 331 8.98 17.62 -16.96
CA GLU A 331 9.82 18.83 -16.92
C GLU A 331 11.22 18.42 -16.49
N LEU A 332 12.21 18.71 -17.32
CA LEU A 332 13.62 18.58 -16.99
C LEU A 332 14.19 19.95 -16.61
N SER A 333 14.98 19.97 -15.54
CA SER A 333 15.65 21.19 -15.12
C SER A 333 16.98 20.92 -14.47
N ILE A 334 17.84 21.94 -14.48
CA ILE A 334 19.20 21.87 -13.97
C ILE A 334 19.37 22.95 -12.94
N GLU A 335 19.81 22.56 -11.75
CA GLU A 335 20.09 23.46 -10.64
C GLU A 335 21.58 23.48 -10.34
N LYS A 336 22.14 24.68 -10.19
CA LYS A 336 23.53 24.88 -9.80
C LYS A 336 23.65 26.16 -8.98
N ASN A 337 24.24 26.06 -7.79
CA ASN A 337 24.45 27.20 -6.88
C ASN A 337 23.17 28.03 -6.64
N GLY A 338 22.03 27.35 -6.42
CA GLY A 338 20.72 27.97 -6.21
C GLY A 338 20.05 28.55 -7.46
N LYS A 339 20.72 28.52 -8.63
CA LYS A 339 20.14 28.93 -9.91
C LYS A 339 19.57 27.72 -10.63
N LYS A 340 18.30 27.78 -11.01
CA LYS A 340 17.60 26.75 -11.79
C LYS A 340 17.44 27.21 -13.24
N ARG A 341 17.70 26.32 -14.20
CA ARG A 341 17.41 26.51 -15.62
C ARG A 341 16.64 25.30 -16.14
N MET A 342 15.51 25.55 -16.79
CA MET A 342 14.71 24.51 -17.43
C MET A 342 15.39 24.03 -18.72
N VAL A 343 15.28 22.74 -19.02
CA VAL A 343 15.59 22.19 -20.34
C VAL A 343 14.40 22.48 -21.24
N PRO A 344 14.57 23.21 -22.35
CA PRO A 344 13.46 23.50 -23.26
C PRO A 344 12.78 22.21 -23.77
N PRO A 345 11.44 22.13 -23.86
CA PRO A 345 10.76 20.90 -24.28
C PRO A 345 11.16 20.40 -25.67
N ASP A 346 11.42 21.32 -26.59
CA ASP A 346 11.93 21.07 -27.95
C ASP A 346 13.38 20.56 -27.98
N SER A 347 14.13 20.72 -26.89
CA SER A 347 15.45 20.11 -26.73
C SER A 347 15.38 18.62 -26.39
N ILE A 348 14.21 18.08 -26.06
CA ILE A 348 14.00 16.65 -25.81
C ILE A 348 13.77 15.93 -27.14
N LEU A 349 14.62 14.95 -27.45
CA LEU A 349 14.54 14.17 -28.68
C LEU A 349 13.53 13.02 -28.53
N GLY A 350 12.24 13.35 -28.56
CA GLY A 350 11.14 12.38 -28.35
C GLY A 350 11.20 11.17 -29.29
N GLY A 351 11.57 11.35 -30.55
CA GLY A 351 11.71 10.25 -31.52
C GLY A 351 12.87 9.28 -31.26
N ARG A 352 13.78 9.62 -30.32
CA ARG A 352 14.87 8.75 -29.86
C ARG A 352 14.69 8.30 -28.40
N SER A 353 13.69 8.85 -27.73
CA SER A 353 13.46 8.68 -26.30
C SER A 353 12.32 7.70 -26.05
N ASP A 354 12.35 7.05 -24.89
CA ASP A 354 11.36 6.07 -24.44
C ASP A 354 11.20 6.12 -22.91
N ASP A 355 10.49 5.16 -22.33
CA ASP A 355 10.25 5.06 -20.88
C ASP A 355 11.51 4.75 -20.05
N THR A 356 12.62 4.40 -20.69
CA THR A 356 13.89 4.05 -20.03
C THR A 356 15.02 5.04 -20.34
N ARG A 357 14.90 5.78 -21.45
CA ARG A 357 15.91 6.70 -21.95
C ARG A 357 15.31 8.01 -22.41
N VAL A 358 15.78 9.12 -21.86
CA VAL A 358 15.39 10.46 -22.31
C VAL A 358 16.61 11.17 -22.87
N PHE A 359 16.62 11.39 -24.18
CA PHE A 359 17.67 12.13 -24.87
C PHE A 359 17.32 13.61 -24.96
N PHE A 360 18.25 14.49 -24.62
CA PHE A 360 18.01 15.93 -24.65
C PHE A 360 19.31 16.73 -24.82
N PHE A 361 19.22 17.94 -25.34
CA PHE A 361 20.37 18.86 -25.35
C PHE A 361 20.48 19.61 -24.03
N LEU A 362 21.67 19.60 -23.44
CA LEU A 362 21.94 20.31 -22.19
C LEU A 362 21.84 21.83 -22.42
N PRO A 363 21.08 22.59 -21.63
CA PRO A 363 21.11 24.05 -21.71
C PRO A 363 22.47 24.59 -21.22
N PRO A 364 22.78 25.88 -21.43
CA PRO A 364 23.98 26.48 -20.84
C PRO A 364 23.94 26.41 -19.31
N SER A 365 25.11 26.45 -18.66
CA SER A 365 25.23 26.38 -17.19
C SER A 365 24.33 27.42 -16.49
N PRO A 366 23.52 27.04 -15.48
CA PRO A 366 22.62 27.97 -14.79
C PRO A 366 23.31 29.18 -14.17
N ASP A 367 24.56 29.01 -13.72
CA ASP A 367 25.38 30.08 -13.14
C ASP A 367 26.48 30.61 -14.09
N GLY A 368 26.55 30.09 -15.32
CA GLY A 368 27.53 30.46 -16.33
C GLY A 368 28.96 29.96 -16.06
N ARG A 369 29.17 29.10 -15.05
CA ARG A 369 30.50 28.63 -14.65
C ARG A 369 30.63 27.10 -14.82
N PRO A 370 31.86 26.55 -14.92
CA PRO A 370 32.10 25.12 -14.75
C PRO A 370 31.71 24.62 -13.34
N GLY A 371 31.43 23.32 -13.21
CA GLY A 371 31.16 22.66 -11.93
C GLY A 371 30.01 21.64 -11.98
N VAL A 372 29.79 20.97 -10.85
CA VAL A 372 28.71 19.99 -10.68
C VAL A 372 27.36 20.68 -10.68
N SER A 373 26.38 20.07 -11.33
CA SER A 373 24.99 20.51 -11.32
C SER A 373 24.07 19.36 -10.91
N ARG A 374 22.86 19.71 -10.48
CA ARG A 374 21.80 18.79 -10.10
C ARG A 374 20.79 18.76 -11.22
N LEU A 375 20.51 17.58 -11.75
CA LEU A 375 19.43 17.40 -12.72
C LEU A 375 18.17 16.98 -11.99
N ILE A 376 17.07 17.64 -12.27
CA ILE A 376 15.78 17.42 -11.64
C ILE A 376 14.81 16.99 -12.75
N LEU A 377 14.28 15.78 -12.64
CA LEU A 377 13.17 15.31 -13.46
C LEU A 377 11.89 15.43 -12.64
N ARG A 378 10.95 16.21 -13.17
CA ARG A 378 9.58 16.32 -12.68
C ARG A 378 8.65 15.58 -13.63
N GLN A 379 7.75 14.78 -13.07
CA GLN A 379 6.67 14.16 -13.83
C GLN A 379 5.31 14.59 -13.30
N PHE A 380 4.41 14.92 -14.21
CA PHE A 380 3.03 15.31 -13.91
C PHE A 380 2.10 14.13 -14.22
N ILE A 381 1.71 13.39 -13.18
CA ILE A 381 0.84 12.24 -13.36
C ILE A 381 -0.61 12.73 -13.42
N LYS A 382 -1.17 12.88 -14.63
CA LYS A 382 -2.58 13.21 -14.85
C LYS A 382 -3.45 11.96 -14.68
N GLN A 383 -4.42 12.01 -13.76
CA GLN A 383 -5.35 10.90 -13.52
C GLN A 383 -6.82 11.34 -13.55
N PRO A 384 -7.75 10.45 -13.92
CA PRO A 384 -9.18 10.75 -14.04
C PRO A 384 -9.88 11.15 -12.73
N LEU A 385 -9.21 11.06 -11.57
CA LEU A 385 -9.74 11.46 -10.25
C LEU A 385 -9.03 12.70 -9.66
N SER A 386 -8.55 13.60 -10.52
CA SER A 386 -8.28 15.04 -10.28
C SER A 386 -7.05 15.50 -9.49
N GLU A 387 -6.23 14.61 -8.92
CA GLU A 387 -4.96 15.03 -8.32
C GLU A 387 -3.80 14.87 -9.31
N GLN A 388 -3.25 15.99 -9.80
CA GLN A 388 -1.91 15.97 -10.39
C GLN A 388 -0.92 15.64 -9.30
N SER A 389 -0.25 14.49 -9.42
CA SER A 389 0.87 14.14 -8.54
C SER A 389 2.16 14.56 -9.24
N GLU A 390 2.95 15.40 -8.58
CA GLU A 390 4.32 15.72 -8.98
C GLU A 390 5.24 14.62 -8.43
N VAL A 391 6.20 14.14 -9.23
CA VAL A 391 7.31 13.34 -8.71
C VAL A 391 8.61 14.04 -9.06
N VAL A 392 9.42 14.37 -8.05
CA VAL A 392 10.73 15.01 -8.23
C VAL A 392 11.82 13.95 -8.04
N LEU A 393 12.59 13.70 -9.09
CA LEU A 393 13.76 12.83 -9.04
C LEU A 393 15.06 13.62 -9.06
N GLU A 394 15.99 13.14 -8.23
CA GLU A 394 17.20 13.81 -7.82
C GLU A 394 18.34 12.78 -7.86
N PRO A 395 19.36 12.93 -8.72
CA PRO A 395 20.50 12.05 -8.67
C PRO A 395 21.29 12.28 -7.37
N LYS A 396 21.20 11.34 -6.42
CA LYS A 396 22.05 11.29 -5.22
C LYS A 396 23.50 10.94 -5.57
N SER A 397 24.44 11.80 -5.15
CA SER A 397 25.89 11.59 -5.28
C SER A 397 26.32 10.20 -4.80
N GLY A 398 27.09 9.47 -5.61
CA GLY A 398 27.69 8.17 -5.24
C GLY A 398 26.92 6.90 -5.64
N SER A 399 25.74 7.01 -6.27
CA SER A 399 24.90 5.84 -6.63
C SER A 399 24.75 5.58 -8.13
N PHE A 400 25.50 6.31 -8.97
CA PHE A 400 25.36 6.30 -10.42
C PHE A 400 26.57 5.67 -11.10
N LEU A 401 26.32 4.87 -12.14
CA LEU A 401 27.37 4.38 -13.05
C LEU A 401 28.15 5.51 -13.75
N LEU A 402 27.59 6.73 -13.81
CA LEU A 402 28.12 7.85 -14.62
C LEU A 402 28.25 9.21 -13.89
N GLY A 403 27.94 9.29 -12.58
CA GLY A 403 28.05 10.53 -11.79
C GLY A 403 27.02 11.64 -12.13
N PRO A 404 26.97 12.74 -11.35
CA PRO A 404 26.10 13.89 -11.64
C PRO A 404 26.60 14.66 -12.88
N PRO A 405 25.71 15.39 -13.59
CA PRO A 405 26.12 16.16 -14.76
C PRO A 405 27.05 17.32 -14.37
N ARG A 406 28.19 17.42 -15.05
CA ARG A 406 29.22 18.43 -14.81
C ARG A 406 29.33 19.37 -16.01
N TYR A 407 29.35 20.67 -15.75
CA TYR A 407 29.73 21.67 -16.75
C TYR A 407 31.25 21.83 -16.76
N GLY A 408 31.89 21.74 -17.92
CA GLY A 408 33.33 21.83 -18.11
C GLY A 408 33.82 21.03 -19.32
N ILE A 409 35.13 21.06 -19.56
CA ILE A 409 35.78 20.24 -20.58
C ILE A 409 36.35 19.01 -19.85
N SER A 410 36.12 17.79 -20.35
CA SER A 410 36.59 16.57 -19.67
C SER A 410 38.11 16.47 -19.65
N GLN A 411 38.77 17.00 -20.68
CA GLN A 411 40.20 17.29 -20.77
C GLN A 411 40.35 18.43 -21.80
N PRO A 412 41.06 19.54 -21.52
CA PRO A 412 41.39 20.49 -22.57
C PRO A 412 42.29 19.76 -23.60
N ARG A 413 41.72 19.37 -24.74
CA ARG A 413 42.54 18.94 -25.89
C ARG A 413 43.13 20.19 -26.52
N PHE A 414 44.35 20.51 -26.14
CA PHE A 414 45.19 21.40 -26.94
C PHE A 414 45.46 20.67 -28.27
N GLY A 415 44.82 21.10 -29.36
CA GLY A 415 45.18 20.64 -30.70
C GLY A 415 46.62 21.04 -31.04
N GLY A 416 47.09 20.66 -32.23
CA GLY A 416 48.47 20.91 -32.72
C GLY A 416 48.95 22.37 -32.69
N LEU A 417 48.09 23.33 -32.36
CA LEU A 417 48.41 24.73 -32.03
C LEU A 417 49.32 24.88 -30.80
N GLN A 418 49.51 23.85 -29.97
CA GLN A 418 50.52 23.89 -28.90
C GLN A 418 51.95 24.06 -29.44
N SER A 419 52.20 23.62 -30.68
CA SER A 419 53.46 23.87 -31.40
C SER A 419 53.62 25.31 -31.92
N LEU A 420 52.52 26.08 -31.95
CA LEU A 420 52.49 27.49 -32.40
C LEU A 420 52.53 28.47 -31.23
N LEU A 421 52.47 27.99 -29.99
CA LEU A 421 52.64 28.81 -28.80
C LEU A 421 54.14 28.89 -28.49
N ASP A 422 54.76 29.97 -28.94
CA ASP A 422 56.16 30.28 -28.67
C ASP A 422 56.39 30.29 -27.15
N SER A 423 57.38 29.52 -26.67
CA SER A 423 57.60 29.23 -25.24
C SER A 423 58.01 30.44 -24.40
N THR A 424 58.10 31.61 -25.02
CA THR A 424 58.63 32.85 -24.45
C THR A 424 57.54 33.86 -24.03
N GLY A 425 56.25 33.58 -24.26
CA GLY A 425 55.16 34.55 -24.03
C GLY A 425 54.03 34.14 -23.08
N PHE A 426 54.04 32.90 -22.57
CA PHE A 426 52.89 32.33 -21.83
C PHE A 426 53.33 31.71 -20.51
N ASP A 427 52.71 32.14 -19.41
CA ASP A 427 52.92 31.52 -18.09
C ASP A 427 51.81 30.49 -17.83
N LEU A 428 52.17 29.22 -17.93
CA LEU A 428 51.25 28.09 -17.84
C LEU A 428 51.11 27.69 -16.36
N LYS A 429 50.23 28.37 -15.64
CA LYS A 429 50.04 28.10 -14.20
C LYS A 429 49.21 26.84 -13.97
N LYS A 430 49.85 25.84 -13.35
CA LYS A 430 49.16 24.67 -12.79
C LYS A 430 48.32 25.09 -11.59
N GLY A 431 47.02 24.81 -11.62
CA GLY A 431 46.12 25.13 -10.52
C GLY A 431 45.05 24.05 -10.32
N ASN A 432 44.73 23.77 -9.06
CA ASN A 432 43.62 22.88 -8.68
C ASN A 432 42.31 23.69 -8.72
N PHE A 433 41.64 23.73 -9.88
CA PHE A 433 40.41 24.52 -10.04
C PHE A 433 39.12 23.77 -9.67
N PHE A 434 39.22 22.47 -9.38
CA PHE A 434 38.15 21.70 -8.75
C PHE A 434 38.50 21.45 -7.29
N ARG A 435 37.89 22.23 -6.37
CA ARG A 435 37.90 21.92 -4.94
C ARG A 435 36.50 21.52 -4.51
N THR A 436 36.30 20.24 -4.26
CA THR A 436 35.32 19.74 -3.28
C THR A 436 36.06 18.99 -2.18
N PRO A 437 35.63 19.07 -0.91
CA PRO A 437 36.38 18.52 0.22
C PRO A 437 36.65 17.00 0.20
N SER A 438 35.99 16.24 -0.68
CA SER A 438 35.96 14.77 -0.62
C SER A 438 36.42 14.01 -1.88
N GLU A 439 36.88 14.66 -2.95
CA GLU A 439 37.37 13.94 -4.14
C GLU A 439 38.89 14.17 -4.37
N ARG A 440 39.62 13.06 -4.57
CA ARG A 440 41.05 13.02 -4.91
C ARG A 440 41.32 13.78 -6.22
N LYS A 441 42.45 14.51 -6.24
CA LYS A 441 43.14 15.16 -7.39
C LYS A 441 42.29 15.30 -8.67
N GLY A 442 41.63 16.45 -8.83
CA GLY A 442 40.97 16.82 -10.08
C GLY A 442 41.97 17.11 -11.21
N ASP A 443 41.54 16.86 -12.45
CA ASP A 443 42.34 17.01 -13.66
C ASP A 443 42.78 18.47 -13.94
N GLU A 444 43.98 18.60 -14.53
CA GLU A 444 44.65 19.86 -14.84
C GLU A 444 43.88 20.67 -15.91
N LEU A 445 43.69 21.96 -15.68
CA LEU A 445 43.27 22.93 -16.70
C LEU A 445 44.37 23.96 -16.87
N ALA A 446 44.84 24.18 -18.10
CA ALA A 446 45.84 25.18 -18.40
C ALA A 446 45.17 26.52 -18.77
N VAL A 447 45.61 27.60 -18.13
CA VAL A 447 45.17 28.97 -18.43
C VAL A 447 46.28 29.65 -19.23
N LEU A 448 45.93 30.20 -20.40
CA LEU A 448 46.82 31.03 -21.21
C LEU A 448 46.82 32.46 -20.67
N LEU A 449 47.86 32.84 -19.92
CA LEU A 449 48.12 34.22 -19.55
C LEU A 449 49.23 34.79 -20.44
N ARG A 450 48.90 35.80 -21.26
CA ARG A 450 49.90 36.55 -22.03
C ARG A 450 50.65 37.47 -21.06
N ALA A 451 51.93 37.24 -20.86
CA ALA A 451 52.76 38.11 -20.03
C ALA A 451 53.09 39.39 -20.81
N GLY A 452 52.47 40.52 -20.45
CA GLY A 452 52.88 41.84 -20.96
C GLY A 452 51.74 42.85 -21.05
N LYS A 453 51.74 43.81 -20.11
CA LYS A 453 50.91 45.04 -20.01
C LYS A 453 49.40 44.90 -20.26
N LEU A 454 48.66 44.97 -19.14
CA LEU A 454 47.28 45.44 -18.97
C LEU A 454 46.53 45.81 -20.27
N ALA A 455 45.86 44.83 -20.86
CA ALA A 455 44.63 45.02 -21.63
C ALA A 455 43.69 43.86 -21.26
N GLY A 456 42.56 44.21 -20.66
CA GLY A 456 41.69 43.31 -19.90
C GLY A 456 40.82 42.39 -20.74
N HIS A 457 41.41 41.43 -21.47
CA HIS A 457 40.66 40.33 -22.09
C HIS A 457 41.36 39.00 -21.84
N GLY A 458 40.91 38.29 -20.81
CA GLY A 458 41.21 36.86 -20.67
C GLY A 458 40.47 36.10 -21.77
N VAL A 459 41.21 35.43 -22.65
CA VAL A 459 40.62 34.49 -23.61
C VAL A 459 40.46 33.16 -22.89
N PHE A 460 39.22 32.75 -22.70
CA PHE A 460 38.85 31.42 -22.22
C PHE A 460 38.64 30.54 -23.46
N LEU A 461 39.46 29.51 -23.63
CA LEU A 461 39.21 28.41 -24.57
C LEU A 461 38.53 27.26 -23.84
#